data_AF-A0A7X5QQY3-F1
#
_entry.id   AF-A0A7X5QQY3-F1
#
_cell.length_a   1.000
_cell.length_b   1.000
_cell.length_c   1.000
_cell.angle_alpha   90.00
_cell.angle_beta   90.00
_cell.angle_gamma   90.00
#
_symmetry.space_group_name_H-M   'P 1'
#
loop_
_entity.id
_entity.type
_entity.pdbx_description
1 polymer ?
#
loop_
_entity_poly.entity_id
_entity_poly.type
_entity_poly.pdbx_seq_one_letter_code
_entity_poly.pdbx_strand_id
1 'polypeptide(L)' 'MKRVFEISKPFFEMSPKAYLFEKDAMALAVEADKLCEKYGVDIIFSAQYTDIAPISSATKNIKVFAQHIDPIYPGKGK' A
#
# COMPACT_ATOMS: atom_id res chain seq x y z
N MET A 1 -3.58 12.66 -18.24
CA MET A 1 -3.24 13.56 -17.11
C MET A 1 -2.28 12.83 -16.19
N LYS A 2 -1.09 13.38 -15.90
CA LYS A 2 -0.28 12.91 -14.77
C LYS A 2 -1.09 13.23 -13.51
N ARG A 3 -1.57 12.21 -12.80
CA ARG A 3 -2.03 12.43 -11.41
C ARG A 3 -0.77 12.73 -10.60
N VAL A 4 -0.68 13.96 -10.10
CA VAL A 4 0.36 14.31 -9.15
C VAL A 4 -0.06 13.68 -7.82
N PHE A 5 0.75 12.77 -7.33
CA PHE A 5 0.61 12.17 -6.01
C PHE A 5 1.57 12.90 -5.08
N GLU A 6 1.07 13.40 -3.96
CA GLU A 6 1.87 14.10 -2.95
C GLU A 6 1.94 13.26 -1.67
N ILE A 7 3.13 13.24 -1.07
CA ILE A 7 3.38 12.65 0.24
C ILE A 7 3.99 13.70 1.16
N SER A 8 3.44 13.82 2.35
CA SER A 8 3.88 14.76 3.38
C SER A 8 5.03 14.14 4.18
N LYS A 9 6.07 14.93 4.45
CA LYS A 9 7.18 14.51 5.32
C LYS A 9 6.88 14.88 6.78
N PRO A 10 7.27 14.05 7.76
CA PRO A 10 7.85 12.71 7.61
C PRO A 10 6.81 11.67 7.16
N PHE A 11 7.25 10.67 6.42
CA PHE A 11 6.42 9.52 6.04
C PHE A 11 7.13 8.21 6.41
N PHE A 12 6.34 7.16 6.56
CA PHE A 12 6.84 5.80 6.75
C PHE A 12 6.52 4.94 5.53
N GLU A 13 7.36 3.94 5.29
CA GLU A 13 7.10 2.87 4.32
C GLU A 13 7.15 1.54 5.07
N MET A 14 6.20 0.66 4.77
CA MET A 14 6.17 -0.68 5.32
C MET A 14 5.62 -1.71 4.34
N SER A 15 6.10 -2.94 4.47
CA SER A 15 5.68 -4.06 3.63
C SER A 15 5.60 -5.36 4.45
N PRO A 16 4.54 -6.17 4.26
CA PRO A 16 4.52 -7.54 4.79
C PRO A 16 5.51 -8.48 4.07
N LYS A 17 6.08 -8.07 2.93
CA LYS A 17 6.81 -8.95 2.00
C LYS A 17 6.03 -10.25 1.83
N ALA A 18 6.69 -11.40 1.86
CA ALA A 18 6.07 -12.72 1.87
C ALA A 18 6.03 -13.35 3.28
N TYR A 19 6.16 -12.53 4.35
CA TYR A 19 6.14 -13.02 5.73
C TYR A 19 4.73 -13.02 6.34
N LEU A 20 3.87 -12.10 5.91
CA LEU A 20 2.47 -12.04 6.33
C LEU A 20 1.57 -12.16 5.11
N PHE A 21 0.42 -12.83 5.26
CA PHE A 21 -0.54 -13.07 4.20
C PHE A 21 -1.98 -12.98 4.73
N GLU A 22 -2.92 -12.81 3.80
CA GLU A 22 -4.36 -12.80 4.08
C GLU A 22 -4.74 -11.88 5.26
N LYS A 23 -5.29 -12.46 6.34
CA LYS A 23 -5.84 -11.74 7.48
C LYS A 23 -4.78 -10.97 8.25
N ASP A 24 -3.55 -11.48 8.32
CA ASP A 24 -2.48 -10.83 9.07
C ASP A 24 -1.97 -9.59 8.31
N ALA A 25 -1.85 -9.70 6.99
CA ALA A 25 -1.52 -8.56 6.14
C ALA A 25 -2.62 -7.48 6.19
N MET A 26 -3.89 -7.88 6.16
CA MET A 26 -5.03 -6.99 6.32
C MET A 26 -5.03 -6.29 7.68
N ALA A 27 -4.82 -7.04 8.77
CA ALA A 27 -4.79 -6.48 10.12
C ALA A 27 -3.67 -5.44 10.27
N LEU A 28 -2.48 -5.72 9.73
CA LEU A 28 -1.36 -4.77 9.71
C LEU A 28 -1.72 -3.50 8.93
N ALA A 29 -2.34 -3.62 7.76
CA ALA A 29 -2.72 -2.48 6.94
C ALA A 29 -3.79 -1.61 7.61
N VAL A 30 -4.81 -2.22 8.20
CA VAL A 30 -5.87 -1.50 8.95
C VAL A 30 -5.29 -0.77 10.16
N GLU A 31 -4.32 -1.38 10.85
CA GLU A 31 -3.66 -0.71 11.97
C GLU A 31 -2.79 0.46 11.51
N ALA A 32 -2.04 0.29 10.42
CA ALA A 32 -1.30 1.40 9.80
C ALA A 32 -2.23 2.56 9.41
N ASP A 33 -3.44 2.27 8.92
CA ASP A 33 -4.44 3.28 8.55
C ASP A 33 -4.92 4.14 9.72
N LYS A 34 -5.10 3.52 10.88
CA LYS A 34 -5.42 4.23 12.12
C LYS A 34 -4.25 5.08 12.60
N LEU A 35 -3.01 4.62 12.40
CA LEU A 35 -1.81 5.37 12.79
C LEU A 35 -1.64 6.62 11.93
N CYS A 36 -1.98 6.57 10.64
CA CYS A 36 -2.04 7.77 9.80
C CYS A 36 -2.97 8.83 10.41
N GLU A 37 -4.20 8.44 10.77
CA GLU A 37 -5.17 9.35 11.37
C GLU A 37 -4.71 9.88 12.72
N LYS A 38 -4.17 9.00 13.57
CA LYS A 38 -3.74 9.33 14.93
C LYS A 38 -2.56 10.31 14.95
N TYR A 39 -1.59 10.15 14.06
CA TYR A 39 -0.34 10.91 14.09
C TYR A 39 -0.22 11.96 12.98
N GLY A 40 -1.15 12.00 12.03
CA GLY A 40 -1.10 12.93 10.91
C GLY A 40 0.11 12.71 10.00
N VAL A 41 0.61 11.47 9.92
CA VAL A 41 1.75 11.09 9.08
C VAL A 41 1.28 10.23 7.91
N ASP A 42 1.93 10.38 6.76
CA ASP A 42 1.67 9.50 5.63
C ASP A 42 2.39 8.15 5.81
N ILE A 43 1.69 7.06 5.47
CA ILE A 43 2.26 5.72 5.43
C ILE A 43 2.04 5.13 4.04
N ILE A 44 3.13 4.70 3.42
CA ILE A 44 3.13 3.84 2.24
C ILE A 44 3.04 2.38 2.70
N PHE A 45 2.06 1.65 2.18
CA PHE A 45 1.91 0.23 2.42
C PHE A 45 2.11 -0.55 1.12
N SER A 46 3.26 -1.24 1.03
CA SER A 46 3.66 -2.03 -0.15
C SER A 46 3.09 -3.44 -0.06
N ALA A 47 1.86 -3.64 -0.55
CA ALA A 47 1.09 -4.88 -0.45
C ALA A 47 1.56 -5.97 -1.43
N GLN A 48 1.21 -7.23 -1.14
CA GLN A 48 1.23 -8.30 -2.15
C GLN A 48 0.16 -8.02 -3.21
N TYR A 49 0.40 -8.42 -4.46
CA TYR A 49 -0.51 -8.11 -5.57
C TYR A 49 -1.95 -8.59 -5.33
N THR A 50 -2.11 -9.77 -4.74
CA THR A 50 -3.41 -10.36 -4.38
C THR A 50 -4.13 -9.54 -3.31
N ASP A 51 -3.39 -8.81 -2.49
CA ASP A 51 -3.93 -8.08 -1.34
C ASP A 51 -4.16 -6.59 -1.63
N ILE A 52 -3.69 -6.06 -2.78
CA ILE A 52 -3.84 -4.64 -3.13
C ILE A 52 -5.31 -4.21 -3.11
N ALA A 53 -6.16 -4.92 -3.86
CA ALA A 53 -7.57 -4.57 -3.98
C ALA A 53 -8.34 -4.64 -2.65
N PRO A 54 -8.25 -5.73 -1.85
CA PRO A 54 -8.95 -5.80 -0.58
C PRO A 54 -8.41 -4.78 0.42
N ILE A 55 -7.08 -4.60 0.54
CA ILE A 55 -6.52 -3.61 1.47
C ILE A 55 -6.95 -2.20 1.08
N SER A 56 -6.83 -1.82 -0.19
CA SER A 56 -7.25 -0.50 -0.67
C SER A 56 -8.74 -0.22 -0.46
N SER A 57 -9.58 -1.26 -0.36
CA SER A 57 -11.01 -1.11 -0.09
C SER A 57 -11.31 -0.99 1.42
N ALA A 58 -10.43 -1.50 2.27
CA ALA A 58 -10.59 -1.55 3.72
C ALA A 58 -9.92 -0.38 4.44
N THR A 59 -9.08 0.39 3.75
CA THR A 59 -8.31 1.51 4.33
C THR A 59 -8.60 2.82 3.61
N LYS A 60 -8.34 3.95 4.28
CA LYS A 60 -8.71 5.29 3.79
C LYS A 60 -7.51 6.24 3.68
N ASN A 61 -6.56 6.14 4.61
CA ASN A 61 -5.49 7.10 4.82
C ASN A 61 -4.15 6.63 4.25
N ILE A 62 -3.80 5.34 4.44
CA ILE A 62 -2.56 4.77 3.91
C ILE A 62 -2.53 4.83 2.38
N LYS A 63 -1.33 4.87 1.84
CA LYS A 63 -1.08 4.87 0.39
C LYS A 63 -0.70 3.45 -0.02
N VAL A 64 -1.63 2.73 -0.65
CA VAL A 64 -1.43 1.33 -1.04
C VAL A 64 -0.69 1.28 -2.38
N PHE A 65 0.43 0.56 -2.41
CA PHE A 65 1.22 0.34 -3.61
C PHE A 65 1.56 -1.13 -3.80
N ALA A 66 1.88 -1.51 -5.03
CA ALA A 66 2.51 -2.78 -5.32
C ALA A 66 4.00 -2.75 -4.91
N GLN A 67 4.55 -3.90 -4.52
CA GLN A 67 5.99 -4.03 -4.23
C GLN A 67 6.87 -3.92 -5.48
N HIS A 68 6.32 -4.21 -6.65
CA HIS A 68 7.04 -4.18 -7.92
C HIS A 68 6.09 -3.83 -9.06
N ILE A 69 6.65 -3.30 -10.14
CA ILE A 69 5.96 -3.04 -11.42
C ILE A 69 6.95 -3.39 -12.52
N ASP A 70 6.53 -4.22 -13.47
CA ASP A 70 7.37 -4.52 -14.62
C ASP A 70 7.53 -3.29 -15.52
N PRO A 71 8.71 -3.09 -16.15
CA PRO A 71 8.97 -1.95 -17.03
C PRO A 71 8.35 -2.14 -18.43
N ILE A 72 7.20 -2.83 -18.50
CA ILE A 72 6.50 -3.13 -19.74
C ILE A 72 5.09 -2.54 -19.73
N TYR A 73 4.59 -2.25 -20.91
CA TYR A 73 3.19 -1.86 -21.10
C TYR A 73 2.30 -3.11 -21.28
N PRO A 74 0.98 -2.98 -21.08
CA PRO A 74 0.03 -4.07 -21.34
C PRO A 74 0.25 -4.69 -22.74
N GLY A 75 0.35 -6.01 -22.81
CA GLY A 75 0.71 -6.72 -24.05
C GLY A 75 1.31 -8.09 -23.77
N LYS A 76 2.42 -8.42 -24.43
CA LYS A 76 3.09 -9.74 -24.37
C LYS A 76 3.84 -10.00 -23.04
N GLY A 77 3.25 -9.61 -21.91
CA GLY A 77 3.65 -10.15 -20.61
C GLY A 77 3.41 -11.66 -20.60
N LYS A 78 4.22 -12.40 -19.88
CA LYS A 78 3.96 -13.82 -19.60
C LYS A 78 3.09 -13.96 -18.36
#